data_AF-A0A811TL12-F1
#
_entry.id   AF-A0A811TL12-F1
#
_cell.length_a   1.000
_cell.length_b   1.000
_cell.length_c   1.000
_cell.angle_alpha   90.00
_cell.angle_beta   90.00
_cell.angle_gamma   90.00
#
_symmetry.space_group_name_H-M   'P 1'
#
loop_
_entity.id
_entity.type
_entity.pdbx_description
1 polymer ?
#
loop_
_entity_poly.entity_id
_entity_poly.type
_entity_poly.pdbx_seq_one_letter_code
_entity_poly.pdbx_strand_id
1 'polypeptide(L)'
;MPIKPIDFGDSAEIGMYKSIIDRVQTIVDLKRELSTYQECFQEPILKLESPEPFPTISTEKIIGALDESEKRNLRTSSQLKPIYADDSFVLRRTNEVIMNIDQSETDFEYTLVLVGKSKRTIKIDGEKEILNFLEKILDENYRGRSWREIEEKIILPDTVQSFKRKYVEIRDKVQEVLENVQKFQGEIDETVCKLYGIEKDEVNVAISKLF
;
A
#
# COMPACT_ATOMS: atom_id res chain seq x y z
N MET A 1 -24.19 36.55 1.42
CA MET A 1 -25.10 36.45 0.27
C MET A 1 -26.24 35.51 0.63
N PRO A 2 -27.49 35.78 0.23
CA PRO A 2 -28.58 34.80 0.34
C PRO A 2 -28.32 33.64 -0.62
N ILE A 3 -28.53 32.41 -0.16
CA ILE A 3 -28.46 31.20 -1.00
C ILE A 3 -29.67 31.23 -1.93
N LYS A 4 -29.45 31.39 -3.25
CA LYS A 4 -30.53 31.35 -4.25
C LYS A 4 -31.13 29.92 -4.27
N PRO A 5 -32.45 29.75 -4.07
CA PRO A 5 -33.08 28.45 -4.26
C PRO A 5 -32.93 27.99 -5.72
N ILE A 6 -32.72 26.69 -5.93
CA ILE A 6 -32.69 26.10 -7.28
C ILE A 6 -34.05 26.30 -7.95
N ASP A 7 -34.05 26.82 -9.17
CA ASP A 7 -35.25 26.97 -9.99
C ASP A 7 -35.49 25.68 -10.79
N PHE A 8 -36.36 24.80 -10.26
CA PHE A 8 -36.78 23.58 -10.95
C PHE A 8 -37.70 23.85 -12.16
N GLY A 9 -38.04 25.11 -12.46
CA GLY A 9 -38.66 25.51 -13.71
C GLY A 9 -37.66 25.77 -14.84
N ASP A 10 -36.37 25.97 -14.54
CA ASP A 10 -35.31 26.18 -15.52
C ASP A 10 -34.64 24.86 -15.90
N SER A 11 -34.85 24.43 -17.14
CA SER A 11 -34.22 23.23 -17.71
C SER A 11 -32.69 23.24 -17.65
N ALA A 12 -32.05 24.42 -17.69
CA ALA A 12 -30.60 24.56 -17.59
C ALA A 12 -30.11 24.28 -16.16
N GLU A 13 -30.77 24.85 -15.14
CA GLU A 13 -30.44 24.60 -13.72
C GLU A 13 -30.69 23.12 -13.36
N ILE A 14 -31.78 22.52 -13.84
CA ILE A 14 -32.04 21.08 -13.68
C ILE A 14 -30.94 20.23 -14.32
N GLY A 15 -30.46 20.61 -15.50
CA GLY A 15 -29.36 19.92 -16.19
C GLY A 15 -28.07 19.96 -15.38
N MET A 16 -27.72 21.12 -14.83
CA MET A 16 -26.56 21.28 -13.95
C MET A 16 -26.69 20.45 -12.66
N TYR A 17 -27.88 20.40 -12.06
CA TYR A 17 -28.13 19.61 -10.87
C TYR A 17 -27.97 18.10 -11.11
N LYS A 18 -28.55 17.57 -12.20
CA LYS A 18 -28.34 16.17 -12.60
C LYS A 18 -26.87 15.86 -12.83
N SER A 19 -26.19 16.76 -13.52
CA SER A 19 -24.76 16.71 -13.79
C SER A 19 -23.91 16.66 -12.50
N ILE A 20 -24.31 17.33 -11.42
CA ILE A 20 -23.69 17.21 -10.09
C ILE A 20 -23.97 15.83 -9.49
N ILE A 21 -25.23 15.38 -9.48
CA ILE A 21 -25.61 14.06 -8.92
C ILE A 21 -24.81 12.93 -9.57
N ASP A 22 -24.74 12.91 -10.90
CA ASP A 22 -24.04 11.85 -11.64
C ASP A 22 -22.54 11.80 -11.29
N ARG A 23 -21.91 12.97 -11.08
CA ARG A 23 -20.52 13.06 -10.64
C ARG A 23 -20.33 12.64 -9.20
N VAL A 24 -21.24 13.02 -8.29
CA VAL A 24 -21.21 12.57 -6.90
C VAL A 24 -21.30 11.04 -6.86
N GLN A 25 -22.19 10.45 -7.65
CA GLN A 25 -22.30 9.00 -7.76
C GLN A 25 -21.00 8.36 -8.27
N THR A 26 -20.40 8.96 -9.30
CA THR A 26 -19.09 8.53 -9.83
C THR A 26 -17.99 8.58 -8.75
N ILE A 27 -17.92 9.65 -7.95
CA ILE A 27 -16.98 9.75 -6.83
C ILE A 27 -17.23 8.66 -5.79
N VAL A 28 -18.49 8.35 -5.47
CA VAL A 28 -18.84 7.27 -4.54
C VAL A 28 -18.32 5.92 -5.05
N ASP A 29 -18.48 5.65 -6.33
CA ASP A 29 -18.01 4.39 -6.93
C ASP A 29 -16.47 4.33 -6.98
N LEU A 30 -15.79 5.43 -7.31
CA LEU A 30 -14.33 5.54 -7.21
C LEU A 30 -13.82 5.36 -5.78
N LYS A 31 -14.52 5.92 -4.77
CA LYS A 31 -14.16 5.70 -3.36
C LYS A 31 -14.38 4.24 -2.93
N ARG A 32 -15.37 3.56 -3.49
CA ARG A 32 -15.56 2.12 -3.27
C ARG A 32 -14.40 1.33 -3.88
N GLU A 33 -13.95 1.68 -5.08
CA GLU A 33 -12.75 1.10 -5.68
C GLU A 33 -11.50 1.36 -4.82
N LEU A 34 -11.25 2.59 -4.40
CA LEU A 34 -10.15 2.93 -3.46
C LEU A 34 -10.18 2.04 -2.21
N SER A 35 -11.36 1.75 -1.66
CA SER A 35 -11.48 0.94 -0.45
C SER A 35 -10.93 -0.49 -0.61
N THR A 36 -10.90 -1.03 -1.83
CA THR A 36 -10.34 -2.38 -2.08
C THR A 36 -8.82 -2.41 -1.91
N TYR A 37 -8.16 -1.26 -2.00
CA TYR A 37 -6.70 -1.14 -1.84
C TYR A 37 -6.28 -0.70 -0.42
N GLN A 38 -7.22 -0.29 0.44
CA GLN A 38 -6.92 0.29 1.76
C GLN A 38 -6.02 -0.60 2.63
N GLU A 39 -6.15 -1.92 2.55
CA GLU A 39 -5.31 -2.84 3.33
C GLU A 39 -3.84 -2.82 2.94
N CYS A 40 -3.50 -2.32 1.74
CA CYS A 40 -2.12 -2.22 1.26
C CYS A 40 -1.36 -1.02 1.85
N PHE A 41 -2.05 -0.09 2.51
CA PHE A 41 -1.49 1.16 2.99
C PHE A 41 -1.48 1.24 4.50
N GLN A 42 -0.47 1.91 5.06
CA GLN A 42 -0.39 2.17 6.50
C GLN A 42 -1.35 3.28 6.92
N GLU A 43 -1.55 4.28 6.06
CA GLU A 43 -2.45 5.40 6.28
C GLU A 43 -3.81 5.24 5.56
N PRO A 44 -4.88 5.86 6.07
CA PRO A 44 -6.19 5.85 5.41
C PRO A 44 -6.18 6.60 4.07
N ILE A 45 -6.27 5.87 2.95
CA ILE A 45 -6.26 6.46 1.60
C ILE A 45 -7.60 7.10 1.23
N LEU A 46 -8.69 6.68 1.87
CA LEU A 46 -10.03 7.26 1.68
C LEU A 46 -10.17 8.71 2.20
N LYS A 47 -9.22 9.16 3.02
CA LYS A 47 -9.18 10.50 3.61
C LYS A 47 -8.20 11.44 2.89
N LEU A 48 -7.58 10.97 1.81
CA LEU A 48 -6.66 11.80 1.05
C LEU A 48 -7.43 12.92 0.34
N GLU A 49 -7.05 14.15 0.65
CA GLU A 49 -7.52 15.35 -0.04
C GLU A 49 -6.72 15.58 -1.34
N SER A 50 -5.52 15.00 -1.41
CA SER A 50 -4.56 15.12 -2.50
C SER A 50 -3.93 13.77 -2.84
N PRO A 51 -3.52 13.53 -4.11
CA PRO A 51 -2.78 12.33 -4.50
C PRO A 51 -1.38 12.32 -3.88
N GLU A 52 -0.89 13.49 -3.47
CA GLU A 52 0.42 13.68 -2.85
C GLU A 52 0.33 14.42 -1.50
N PRO A 53 1.15 14.03 -0.51
CA PRO A 53 2.12 12.93 -0.55
C PRO A 53 1.45 11.55 -0.53
N PHE A 54 1.98 10.64 -1.34
CA PHE A 54 1.43 9.29 -1.44
C PHE A 54 1.74 8.48 -0.17
N PRO A 55 0.76 7.79 0.43
CA PRO A 55 0.95 7.09 1.69
C PRO A 55 1.89 5.88 1.59
N THR A 56 2.40 5.46 2.74
CA THR A 56 3.37 4.37 2.84
C THR A 56 2.66 3.03 2.58
N ILE A 57 3.19 2.27 1.61
CA ILE A 57 2.67 0.95 1.28
C ILE A 57 3.32 -0.12 2.18
N SER A 58 2.50 -1.04 2.71
CA SER A 58 2.96 -2.19 3.49
C SER A 58 3.53 -3.29 2.60
N THR A 59 4.81 -3.64 2.83
CA THR A 59 5.51 -4.71 2.10
C THR A 59 4.80 -6.05 2.19
N GLU A 60 4.40 -6.45 3.41
CA GLU A 60 3.68 -7.72 3.63
C GLU A 60 2.35 -7.78 2.87
N LYS A 61 1.63 -6.65 2.84
CA LYS A 61 0.32 -6.58 2.18
C LYS A 61 0.42 -6.66 0.67
N ILE A 62 1.45 -6.05 0.08
CA ILE A 62 1.75 -6.20 -1.35
C ILE A 62 2.09 -7.65 -1.68
N ILE A 63 2.91 -8.31 -0.85
CA ILE A 63 3.23 -9.73 -1.03
C ILE A 63 1.96 -10.59 -0.92
N GLY A 64 1.07 -10.28 0.02
CA GLY A 64 -0.22 -10.94 0.17
C GLY A 64 -1.14 -10.77 -1.05
N ALA A 65 -1.02 -9.66 -1.77
CA ALA A 65 -1.80 -9.36 -2.98
C ALA A 65 -1.22 -9.96 -4.28
N LEU A 66 -0.05 -10.61 -4.23
CA LEU A 66 0.51 -11.32 -5.39
C LEU A 66 -0.35 -12.52 -5.79
N ASP A 67 -0.21 -12.97 -7.03
CA ASP A 67 -0.80 -14.23 -7.46
C ASP A 67 -0.14 -15.41 -6.73
N GLU A 68 -0.89 -16.49 -6.47
CA GLU A 68 -0.37 -17.67 -5.75
C GLU A 68 0.86 -18.30 -6.45
N SER A 69 0.93 -18.23 -7.78
CA SER A 69 2.10 -18.68 -8.54
C SER A 69 3.36 -17.86 -8.29
N GLU A 70 3.22 -16.64 -7.78
CA GLU A 70 4.31 -15.69 -7.50
C GLU A 70 4.63 -15.59 -6.01
N LYS A 71 3.99 -16.42 -5.19
CA LYS A 71 4.24 -16.55 -3.76
C LYS A 71 5.08 -17.80 -3.50
N ARG A 72 6.04 -17.67 -2.60
CA ARG A 72 6.81 -18.80 -2.05
C ARG A 72 6.82 -18.69 -0.53
N ASN A 73 6.87 -19.82 0.14
CA ASN A 73 7.24 -19.84 1.55
C ASN A 73 8.74 -20.07 1.70
N LEU A 74 9.27 -19.92 2.91
CA LEU A 74 10.70 -20.07 3.18
C LEU A 74 11.24 -21.44 2.75
N ARG A 75 10.43 -22.50 2.87
CA ARG A 75 10.81 -23.86 2.49
C ARG A 75 10.86 -24.10 0.98
N THR A 76 10.01 -23.41 0.22
CA THR A 76 9.84 -23.62 -1.22
C THR A 76 10.54 -22.56 -2.07
N SER A 77 11.04 -21.50 -1.45
CA SER A 77 11.82 -20.47 -2.13
C SER A 77 13.18 -21.04 -2.55
N SER A 78 13.46 -21.00 -3.85
CA SER A 78 14.80 -21.27 -4.38
C SER A 78 15.76 -20.11 -4.17
N GLN A 79 15.26 -18.94 -3.74
CA GLN A 79 16.06 -17.74 -3.52
C GLN A 79 16.60 -17.63 -2.09
N LEU A 80 16.25 -18.58 -1.22
CA LEU A 80 16.63 -18.60 0.18
C LEU A 80 17.13 -19.98 0.60
N LYS A 81 18.18 -20.01 1.41
CA LYS A 81 18.75 -21.24 1.94
C LYS A 81 19.03 -21.09 3.45
N PRO A 82 18.15 -21.63 4.32
CA PRO A 82 18.41 -21.71 5.74
C PRO A 82 19.58 -22.69 6.01
N ILE A 83 20.64 -22.23 6.67
CA ILE A 83 21.87 -23.03 6.85
C ILE A 83 21.73 -23.98 8.05
N TYR A 84 20.92 -23.65 9.07
CA TYR A 84 20.65 -24.52 10.21
C TYR A 84 19.26 -24.21 10.79
N ALA A 85 18.39 -25.21 10.87
CA ALA A 85 17.08 -25.12 11.49
C ALA A 85 17.06 -25.87 12.82
N ASP A 86 16.51 -25.24 13.85
CA ASP A 86 16.31 -25.82 15.18
C ASP A 86 14.85 -25.64 15.56
N ASP A 87 14.12 -26.75 15.75
CA ASP A 87 12.69 -26.72 16.07
C ASP A 87 12.38 -26.03 17.39
N SER A 88 13.36 -25.93 18.29
CA SER A 88 13.23 -25.19 19.55
C SER A 88 13.63 -23.71 19.44
N PHE A 89 14.03 -23.25 18.25
CA PHE A 89 14.29 -21.85 17.99
C PHE A 89 13.01 -21.03 18.07
N VAL A 90 13.09 -19.93 18.81
CA VAL A 90 12.03 -18.93 18.93
C VAL A 90 12.63 -17.57 18.65
N LEU A 91 12.13 -16.89 17.61
CA LEU A 91 12.68 -15.63 17.14
C LEU A 91 12.62 -14.57 18.24
N ARG A 92 13.74 -13.88 18.47
CA ARG A 92 13.80 -12.72 19.35
C ARG A 92 14.00 -11.42 18.56
N ARG A 93 14.90 -11.45 17.58
CA ARG A 93 15.20 -10.33 16.69
C ARG A 93 15.87 -10.83 15.41
N THR A 94 15.80 -10.02 14.35
CA THR A 94 16.70 -10.09 13.20
C THR A 94 17.93 -9.22 13.45
N ASN A 95 19.03 -9.54 12.79
CA ASN A 95 20.12 -8.60 12.54
C ASN A 95 20.07 -8.18 11.08
N GLU A 96 20.84 -7.15 10.72
CA GLU A 96 20.94 -6.67 9.34
C GLU A 96 21.46 -7.74 8.37
N VAL A 97 21.03 -7.63 7.11
CA VAL A 97 21.54 -8.42 6.00
C VAL A 97 23.01 -8.05 5.72
N ILE A 98 23.90 -9.02 5.87
CA ILE A 98 25.35 -8.85 5.67
C ILE A 98 25.82 -9.55 4.41
N MET A 99 26.86 -8.99 3.78
CA MET A 99 27.56 -9.65 2.68
C MET A 99 28.35 -10.84 3.21
N ASN A 100 28.17 -12.00 2.60
CA ASN A 100 28.96 -13.19 2.90
C ASN A 100 30.31 -13.09 2.17
N ILE A 101 31.39 -13.03 2.96
CA ILE A 101 32.76 -12.91 2.43
C ILE A 101 33.31 -14.28 2.02
N ASP A 102 32.73 -15.38 2.54
CA ASP A 102 33.16 -16.74 2.28
C ASP A 102 32.15 -17.43 1.35
N GLN A 103 32.34 -17.26 0.04
CA GLN A 103 31.50 -17.84 -1.03
C GLN A 103 31.71 -19.36 -1.20
N SER A 104 32.55 -19.98 -0.37
CA SER A 104 33.00 -21.36 -0.57
C SER A 104 31.93 -22.43 -0.30
N GLU A 105 30.84 -22.09 0.38
CA GLU A 105 29.77 -23.03 0.78
C GLU A 105 28.37 -22.68 0.25
N THR A 106 28.20 -21.54 -0.45
CA THR A 106 26.89 -21.03 -0.87
C THR A 106 26.97 -20.22 -2.17
N ASP A 107 25.95 -20.38 -3.03
CA ASP A 107 25.81 -19.63 -4.28
C ASP A 107 25.32 -18.18 -4.05
N PHE A 108 25.07 -17.80 -2.79
CA PHE A 108 24.51 -16.51 -2.42
C PHE A 108 25.53 -15.59 -1.74
N GLU A 109 25.52 -14.32 -2.15
CA GLU A 109 26.44 -13.29 -1.65
C GLU A 109 26.00 -12.65 -0.33
N TYR A 110 24.80 -12.95 0.17
CA TYR A 110 24.22 -12.29 1.34
C TYR A 110 23.61 -13.28 2.31
N THR A 111 23.66 -12.92 3.59
CA THR A 111 23.14 -13.71 4.71
C THR A 111 22.35 -12.81 5.66
N LEU A 112 21.16 -13.26 6.04
CA LEU A 112 20.39 -12.75 7.17
C LEU A 112 20.64 -13.60 8.41
N VAL A 113 20.93 -12.97 9.54
CA VAL A 113 21.15 -13.67 10.82
C VAL A 113 19.98 -13.43 11.76
N LEU A 114 19.29 -14.51 12.11
CA LEU A 114 18.21 -14.50 13.08
C LEU A 114 18.74 -14.89 14.46
N VAL A 115 18.32 -14.17 15.50
CA VAL A 115 18.73 -14.44 16.89
C VAL A 115 17.53 -14.91 17.69
N GLY A 116 17.66 -16.07 18.32
CA GLY A 116 16.63 -16.69 19.14
C GLY A 116 16.72 -16.33 20.63
N LYS A 117 15.67 -16.63 21.39
CA LYS A 117 15.62 -16.39 22.85
C LYS A 117 16.74 -17.11 23.63
N SER A 118 17.16 -18.29 23.17
CA SER A 118 18.22 -19.13 23.76
C SER A 118 19.63 -18.73 23.33
N LYS A 119 19.82 -17.55 22.70
CA LYS A 119 21.06 -17.12 22.02
C LYS A 119 21.49 -18.00 20.84
N ARG A 120 20.66 -18.97 20.44
CA ARG A 120 20.84 -19.73 19.20
C ARG A 120 20.63 -18.81 18.00
N THR A 121 21.32 -19.10 16.91
CA THR A 121 21.23 -18.31 15.68
C THR A 121 20.85 -19.20 14.51
N ILE A 122 20.01 -18.65 13.63
CA ILE A 122 19.71 -19.24 12.32
C ILE A 122 20.27 -18.28 11.28
N LYS A 123 21.00 -18.82 10.30
CA LYS A 123 21.48 -18.06 9.14
C LYS A 123 20.64 -18.43 7.93
N ILE A 124 20.26 -17.44 7.14
CA ILE A 124 19.53 -17.61 5.90
C ILE A 124 20.30 -16.90 4.81
N ASP A 125 20.79 -17.66 3.85
CA ASP A 125 21.45 -17.12 2.67
C ASP A 125 20.43 -16.81 1.57
N GLY A 126 20.72 -15.81 0.74
CA GLY A 126 19.82 -15.46 -0.36
C GLY A 126 20.16 -14.19 -1.11
N GLU A 127 19.27 -13.80 -2.02
CA GLU A 127 19.33 -12.50 -2.69
C GLU A 127 19.06 -11.36 -1.69
N LYS A 128 19.88 -10.30 -1.73
CA LYS A 128 19.82 -9.20 -0.76
C LYS A 128 18.42 -8.60 -0.60
N GLU A 129 17.76 -8.29 -1.70
CA GLU A 129 16.44 -7.63 -1.68
C GLU A 129 15.37 -8.55 -1.05
N ILE A 130 15.43 -9.86 -1.31
CA ILE A 130 14.53 -10.85 -0.72
C ILE A 130 14.80 -11.02 0.78
N LEU A 131 16.07 -11.06 1.18
CA LEU A 131 16.47 -11.08 2.58
C LEU A 131 15.99 -9.82 3.33
N ASN A 132 16.01 -8.65 2.69
CA ASN A 132 15.46 -7.42 3.26
C ASN A 132 13.94 -7.49 3.45
N PHE A 133 13.19 -8.07 2.49
CA PHE A 133 11.76 -8.32 2.68
C PHE A 133 11.51 -9.25 3.86
N LEU A 134 12.27 -10.34 3.92
CA LEU A 134 12.18 -11.31 5.00
C LEU A 134 12.50 -10.69 6.36
N GLU A 135 13.58 -9.92 6.47
CA GLU A 135 13.96 -9.19 7.67
C GLU A 135 12.80 -8.33 8.17
N LYS A 136 12.23 -7.50 7.29
CA LYS A 136 11.13 -6.59 7.63
C LYS A 136 9.89 -7.34 8.13
N ILE A 137 9.45 -8.37 7.41
CA ILE A 137 8.29 -9.19 7.78
C ILE A 137 8.52 -9.88 9.13
N LEU A 138 9.71 -10.45 9.34
CA LEU A 138 10.05 -11.13 10.57
C LEU A 138 10.00 -10.20 11.78
N ASP A 139 10.55 -8.99 11.63
CA ASP A 139 10.65 -8.03 12.71
C ASP A 139 9.30 -7.38 13.07
N GLU A 140 8.44 -7.15 12.07
CA GLU A 140 7.10 -6.59 12.27
C GLU A 140 6.13 -7.62 12.87
N ASN A 141 6.16 -8.89 12.43
CA ASN A 141 5.05 -9.81 12.66
C ASN A 141 5.40 -11.15 13.35
N TYR A 142 6.67 -11.55 13.39
CA TYR A 142 7.05 -12.92 13.78
C TYR A 142 7.92 -13.01 15.03
N ARG A 143 8.18 -11.91 15.73
CA ARG A 143 8.89 -11.94 17.02
C ARG A 143 8.14 -12.85 18.01
N GLY A 144 8.88 -13.75 18.67
CA GLY A 144 8.34 -14.73 19.60
C GLY A 144 7.75 -15.99 18.96
N ARG A 145 7.74 -16.10 17.62
CA ARG A 145 7.29 -17.29 16.89
C ARG A 145 8.39 -18.34 16.79
N SER A 146 8.00 -19.60 16.71
CA SER A 146 8.95 -20.70 16.49
C SER A 146 9.47 -20.72 15.06
N TRP A 147 10.63 -21.35 14.84
CA TRP A 147 11.16 -21.52 13.48
C TRP A 147 10.17 -22.24 12.56
N ARG A 148 9.52 -23.30 13.05
CA ARG A 148 8.51 -24.03 12.28
C ARG A 148 7.33 -23.16 11.85
N GLU A 149 6.82 -22.31 12.75
CA GLU A 149 5.76 -21.37 12.40
C GLU A 149 6.22 -20.36 11.35
N ILE A 150 7.46 -19.86 11.47
CA ILE A 150 8.08 -18.94 10.52
C ILE A 150 8.22 -19.59 9.14
N GLU A 151 8.77 -20.80 9.08
CA GLU A 151 9.04 -21.53 7.85
C GLU A 151 7.76 -21.86 7.07
N GLU A 152 6.70 -22.26 7.78
CA GLU A 152 5.43 -22.67 7.18
C GLU A 152 4.56 -21.49 6.75
N LYS A 153 4.58 -20.37 7.49
CA LYS A 153 3.60 -19.28 7.33
C LYS A 153 4.12 -18.03 6.65
N ILE A 154 5.43 -17.77 6.66
CA ILE A 154 5.96 -16.62 5.95
C ILE A 154 5.79 -16.82 4.46
N ILE A 155 5.22 -15.80 3.83
CA ILE A 155 5.08 -15.69 2.39
C ILE A 155 6.04 -14.61 1.92
N LEU A 156 6.74 -14.92 0.83
CA LEU A 156 7.67 -14.05 0.15
C LEU A 156 7.33 -14.02 -1.34
N PRO A 157 7.73 -12.95 -2.05
CA PRO A 157 7.64 -12.95 -3.50
C PRO A 157 8.62 -13.98 -4.07
N ASP A 158 8.24 -14.65 -5.15
CA ASP A 158 9.10 -15.59 -5.89
C ASP A 158 10.32 -14.89 -6.53
N THR A 159 10.15 -13.60 -6.87
CA THR A 159 11.21 -12.75 -7.41
C THR A 159 11.01 -11.32 -6.93
N VAL A 160 12.07 -10.51 -6.90
CA VAL A 160 11.91 -9.10 -6.53
C VAL A 160 11.11 -8.33 -7.60
N GLN A 161 11.19 -8.76 -8.85
CA GLN A 161 10.48 -8.17 -9.98
C GLN A 161 8.97 -8.35 -9.84
N SER A 162 8.47 -9.51 -9.35
CA SER A 162 7.03 -9.70 -9.13
C SER A 162 6.51 -8.73 -8.06
N PHE A 163 7.26 -8.55 -6.97
CA PHE A 163 6.95 -7.54 -5.96
C PHE A 163 6.95 -6.12 -6.54
N LYS A 164 8.03 -5.71 -7.22
CA LYS A 164 8.18 -4.36 -7.80
C LYS A 164 7.04 -4.05 -8.78
N ARG A 165 6.67 -5.02 -9.63
CA ARG A 165 5.55 -4.88 -10.56
C ARG A 165 4.23 -4.68 -9.82
N LYS A 166 3.93 -5.51 -8.82
CA LYS A 166 2.66 -5.42 -8.08
C LYS A 166 2.57 -4.13 -7.26
N TYR A 167 3.69 -3.69 -6.69
CA TYR A 167 3.81 -2.41 -6.01
C TYR A 167 3.43 -1.24 -6.94
N VAL A 168 4.03 -1.20 -8.13
CA VAL A 168 3.75 -0.15 -9.13
C VAL A 168 2.31 -0.21 -9.60
N GLU A 169 1.80 -1.40 -9.89
CA GLU A 169 0.40 -1.61 -10.31
C GLU A 169 -0.59 -1.02 -9.27
N ILE A 170 -0.43 -1.37 -7.99
CA ILE A 170 -1.31 -0.87 -6.92
C ILE A 170 -1.15 0.64 -6.75
N ARG A 171 0.09 1.14 -6.77
CA ARG A 171 0.37 2.57 -6.67
C ARG A 171 -0.31 3.35 -7.78
N ASP A 172 -0.09 2.96 -9.03
CA ASP A 172 -0.59 3.65 -10.21
C ASP A 172 -2.11 3.61 -10.25
N LYS A 173 -2.72 2.47 -9.88
CA LYS A 173 -4.18 2.35 -9.77
C LYS A 173 -4.76 3.29 -8.73
N VAL A 174 -4.19 3.33 -7.53
CA VAL A 174 -4.66 4.24 -6.48
C VAL A 174 -4.46 5.69 -6.87
N GLN A 175 -3.33 6.03 -7.50
CA GLN A 175 -3.08 7.38 -8.00
C GLN A 175 -4.11 7.79 -9.06
N GLU A 176 -4.37 6.93 -10.06
CA GLU A 176 -5.38 7.15 -11.10
C GLU A 176 -6.77 7.42 -10.48
N VAL A 177 -7.17 6.63 -9.49
CA VAL A 177 -8.47 6.81 -8.83
C VAL A 177 -8.52 8.14 -8.06
N LEU A 178 -7.46 8.51 -7.34
CA LEU A 178 -7.40 9.80 -6.61
C LEU A 178 -7.45 11.00 -7.56
N GLU A 179 -6.70 10.96 -8.67
CA GLU A 179 -6.72 12.00 -9.69
C GLU A 179 -8.13 12.16 -10.30
N ASN A 180 -8.82 11.05 -10.57
CA ASN A 180 -10.19 11.07 -11.06
C ASN A 180 -11.17 11.64 -10.03
N VAL A 181 -11.04 11.27 -8.75
CA VAL A 181 -11.87 11.84 -7.67
C VAL A 181 -11.67 13.35 -7.59
N GLN A 182 -10.43 13.83 -7.63
CA GLN A 182 -10.14 15.27 -7.60
C GLN A 182 -10.69 16.00 -8.81
N LYS A 183 -10.53 15.42 -10.00
CA LYS A 183 -11.10 15.98 -11.23
C LYS A 183 -12.61 16.16 -11.11
N PHE A 184 -13.34 15.12 -10.71
CA PHE A 184 -14.79 15.21 -10.56
C PHE A 184 -15.22 16.17 -9.46
N GLN A 185 -14.46 16.25 -8.35
CA GLN A 185 -14.70 17.25 -7.31
C GLN A 185 -14.55 18.67 -7.87
N GLY A 186 -13.49 18.93 -8.64
CA GLY A 186 -13.28 20.22 -9.29
C GLY A 186 -14.39 20.60 -10.27
N GLU A 187 -14.91 19.64 -11.04
CA GLU A 187 -16.05 19.84 -11.94
C GLU A 187 -17.36 20.13 -11.18
N ILE A 188 -17.58 19.47 -10.03
CA ILE A 188 -18.71 19.77 -9.14
C ILE A 188 -18.58 21.21 -8.62
N ASP A 189 -17.42 21.58 -8.08
CA ASP A 189 -17.18 22.90 -7.51
C ASP A 189 -17.43 24.02 -8.54
N GLU A 190 -16.96 23.83 -9.78
CA GLU A 190 -17.23 24.77 -10.89
C GLU A 190 -18.72 24.86 -11.23
N THR A 191 -19.43 23.74 -11.24
CA THR A 191 -20.86 23.71 -11.54
C THR A 191 -21.66 24.41 -10.43
N VAL A 192 -21.30 24.17 -9.17
CA VAL A 192 -21.90 24.85 -8.01
C VAL A 192 -21.64 26.36 -8.05
N CYS A 193 -20.40 26.79 -8.33
CA CYS A 193 -20.06 28.21 -8.48
C CYS A 193 -20.91 28.88 -9.56
N LYS A 194 -21.08 28.22 -10.73
CA LYS A 194 -21.94 28.72 -11.83
C LYS A 194 -23.40 28.83 -11.41
N LEU A 195 -23.95 27.83 -10.71
CA LEU A 195 -25.34 27.83 -10.24
C LEU A 195 -25.64 28.99 -9.28
N TYR A 196 -24.68 29.32 -8.41
CA TYR A 196 -24.84 30.40 -7.43
C TYR A 196 -24.32 31.76 -7.91
N GLY A 197 -23.72 31.82 -9.10
CA GLY A 197 -23.11 33.05 -9.63
C GLY A 197 -21.95 33.57 -8.79
N ILE A 198 -21.19 32.66 -8.15
CA ILE A 198 -20.07 32.99 -7.26
C ILE A 198 -18.75 32.69 -7.99
N GLU A 199 -17.75 33.55 -7.84
CA GLU A 199 -16.41 33.26 -8.36
C GLU A 199 -15.67 32.29 -7.43
N LYS A 200 -14.93 31.33 -8.01
CA LYS A 200 -14.23 30.27 -7.27
C LYS A 200 -13.24 30.83 -6.24
N ASP A 201 -12.63 31.97 -6.53
CA ASP A 201 -11.68 32.65 -5.64
C ASP A 201 -12.35 33.22 -4.39
N GLU A 202 -13.60 33.70 -4.49
CA GLU A 202 -14.36 34.17 -3.32
C GLU A 202 -14.69 33.02 -2.36
N VAL A 203 -14.96 31.83 -2.90
CA VAL A 203 -15.20 30.61 -2.12
C VAL A 203 -13.93 30.16 -1.40
N ASN A 204 -12.79 30.14 -2.08
CA ASN A 204 -11.50 29.75 -1.50
C ASN A 204 -11.06 30.72 -0.38
N VAL A 205 -11.30 32.03 -0.55
CA VAL A 205 -11.03 33.06 0.47
C VAL A 205 -11.97 32.92 1.67
N ALA A 206 -13.22 32.51 1.46
CA ALA A 206 -14.16 32.26 2.55
C ALA A 206 -13.79 31.01 3.36
N ILE A 207 -13.41 29.92 2.70
CA ILE A 207 -12.99 28.67 3.34
C ILE A 207 -11.70 28.87 4.15
N SER A 208 -10.70 29.56 3.61
CA SER A 208 -9.43 29.85 4.30
C SER A 208 -9.56 30.81 5.50
N LYS A 209 -10.71 31.46 5.69
CA LYS A 209 -11.02 32.26 6.88
C LYS A 209 -11.73 31.46 7.97
N LEU A 210 -12.21 30.25 7.65
CA LEU A 210 -12.97 29.38 8.55
C LEU A 210 -12.11 28.29 9.19
N PHE A 211 -10.91 28.03 8.66
CA PHE A 211 -9.93 27.05 9.14
C PHE A 211 -8.56 27.71 9.28
#